data_AF-A0A9W9JEW7-F1
#
_entry.id   AF-A0A9W9JEW7-F1
#
_cell.length_a   1.000
_cell.length_b   1.000
_cell.length_c   1.000
_cell.angle_alpha   90.00
_cell.angle_beta   90.00
_cell.angle_gamma   90.00
#
_symmetry.space_group_name_H-M   'P 1'
#
loop_
_entity.id
_entity.type
_entity.pdbx_description
1 polymer ?
#
loop_
_entity_poly.entity_id
_entity_poly.type
_entity_poly.pdbx_seq_one_letter_code
_entity_poly.pdbx_strand_id
1 'polypeptide(L)'
;MWAKVFEYESAIWRARFARHYDMGPRRTSRELMLEYQTRAIVLSAPIQFKEQEDDRQYLWMEVMQTMLEESLKLPVPLGATSKTLQCIRETLRKVDFLSEFQKEGTSSQLFYALQLCLTSFALDPAITEPCRRTDYDIRQVYSYKDKVGEAFIDHDDLDLAKLLNLRNFWQRHFLNASELTFQESFSGLPAELKPKTRKDNTTETSKLSPSWLGYYSCIHPLSDLQNERQTCADLETHGDTIDIMTLDLQPSEQFWPEQCSKIIPLAGWPDTKRKYFDGKQRAYGGAYEAGNHLFGFTEEIAVPHGGFRGWTRICFTIVEADEEEEEEEMPPSPVMDGEGWIHGYEGIIVPGGRMMLGRWVDMKEPEARGPFIFWDV
;
A
#
# COMPACT_ATOMS: atom_id res chain seq x y z
N MET A 1 -10.35 -41.81 -28.06
CA MET A 1 -11.24 -40.63 -28.13
C MET A 1 -10.86 -39.59 -27.09
N TRP A 2 -10.76 -39.94 -25.81
CA TRP A 2 -10.35 -39.03 -24.72
C TRP A 2 -8.94 -38.43 -24.86
N ALA A 3 -7.96 -39.18 -25.39
CA ALA A 3 -6.61 -38.67 -25.61
C ALA A 3 -6.58 -37.44 -26.54
N LYS A 4 -7.37 -37.45 -27.62
CA LYS A 4 -7.52 -36.30 -28.55
C LYS A 4 -8.22 -35.10 -27.93
N VAL A 5 -9.11 -35.32 -26.96
CA VAL A 5 -9.84 -34.24 -26.27
C VAL A 5 -8.92 -33.47 -25.32
N PHE A 6 -7.90 -34.14 -24.75
CA PHE A 6 -6.92 -33.54 -23.84
C PHE A 6 -5.56 -33.26 -24.49
N GLU A 7 -5.46 -33.33 -25.83
CA GLU A 7 -4.27 -32.88 -26.55
C GLU A 7 -3.98 -31.40 -26.25
N TYR A 8 -2.70 -31.02 -26.32
CA TYR A 8 -2.22 -29.71 -25.87
C TYR A 8 -2.77 -28.53 -26.69
N GLU A 9 -3.21 -28.76 -27.94
CA GLU A 9 -3.89 -27.74 -28.76
C GLU A 9 -5.40 -27.67 -28.54
N SER A 10 -5.97 -28.56 -27.72
CA SER A 10 -7.41 -28.65 -27.54
C SER A 10 -8.01 -27.37 -26.97
N ALA A 11 -9.13 -26.93 -27.58
CA ALA A 11 -9.90 -25.78 -27.12
C ALA A 11 -10.46 -25.97 -25.68
N ILE A 12 -10.48 -27.21 -25.17
CA ILE A 12 -10.92 -27.50 -23.80
C ILE A 12 -10.08 -26.76 -22.75
N TRP A 13 -8.78 -26.56 -23.01
CA TRP A 13 -7.88 -25.89 -22.07
C TRP A 13 -8.19 -24.40 -21.98
N ARG A 14 -8.56 -23.77 -23.09
CA ARG A 14 -9.06 -22.39 -23.09
C ARG A 14 -10.33 -22.27 -22.26
N ALA A 15 -11.29 -23.18 -22.47
CA ALA A 15 -12.55 -23.18 -21.73
C ALA A 15 -12.34 -23.42 -20.22
N ARG A 16 -11.45 -24.35 -19.85
CA ARG A 16 -11.10 -24.62 -18.44
C ARG A 16 -10.41 -23.44 -17.79
N PHE A 17 -9.45 -22.83 -18.48
CA PHE A 17 -8.73 -21.66 -17.97
C PHE A 17 -9.69 -20.48 -17.79
N ALA A 18 -10.45 -20.10 -18.83
CA ALA A 18 -11.39 -18.99 -18.80
C ALA A 18 -12.55 -19.17 -17.80
N ARG A 19 -12.79 -20.40 -17.33
CA ARG A 19 -13.74 -20.66 -16.24
C ARG A 19 -13.21 -20.19 -14.88
N HIS A 20 -11.91 -20.26 -14.64
CA HIS A 20 -11.28 -20.05 -13.33
C HIS A 20 -10.40 -18.80 -13.25
N TYR A 21 -9.86 -18.34 -14.37
CA TYR A 21 -8.89 -17.25 -14.43
C TYR A 21 -9.27 -16.26 -15.54
N ASP A 22 -8.79 -15.03 -15.38
CA ASP A 22 -8.87 -14.00 -16.41
C ASP A 22 -7.92 -14.37 -17.56
N MET A 23 -8.41 -14.31 -18.79
CA MET A 23 -7.65 -14.75 -19.97
C MET A 23 -7.29 -13.56 -20.84
N GLY A 24 -5.99 -13.26 -20.93
CA GLY A 24 -5.46 -12.26 -21.86
C GLY A 24 -5.59 -12.66 -23.34
N PRO A 25 -5.52 -11.67 -24.26
CA PRO A 25 -5.54 -11.94 -25.69
C PRO A 25 -4.27 -12.71 -26.13
N ARG A 26 -4.37 -13.47 -27.23
CA ARG A 26 -3.24 -14.10 -27.94
C ARG A 26 -2.47 -15.22 -27.19
N ARG A 27 -3.01 -15.77 -26.11
CA ARG A 27 -2.48 -17.00 -25.46
C ARG A 27 -2.81 -18.24 -26.28
N THR A 28 -1.88 -19.18 -26.43
CA THR A 28 -2.09 -20.50 -27.08
C THR A 28 -2.78 -21.49 -26.13
N SER A 29 -3.43 -22.53 -26.66
CA SER A 29 -4.07 -23.56 -25.82
C SER A 29 -3.04 -24.31 -24.97
N ARG A 30 -1.83 -24.54 -25.50
CA ARG A 30 -0.75 -25.21 -24.79
C ARG A 30 -0.24 -24.41 -23.59
N GLU A 31 -0.05 -23.10 -23.73
CA GLU A 31 0.34 -22.23 -22.61
C GLU A 31 -0.72 -22.23 -21.50
N LEU A 32 -2.00 -22.09 -21.89
CA LEU A 32 -3.12 -22.10 -20.95
C LEU A 32 -3.26 -23.45 -20.24
N MET A 33 -2.99 -24.56 -20.94
CA MET A 33 -2.97 -25.90 -20.34
C MET A 33 -1.91 -26.00 -19.24
N LEU A 34 -0.66 -25.66 -19.57
CA LEU A 34 0.48 -25.77 -18.64
C LEU A 34 0.25 -24.91 -17.41
N GLU A 35 -0.19 -23.68 -17.60
CA GLU A 35 -0.45 -22.75 -16.51
C GLU A 35 -1.65 -23.18 -15.65
N TYR A 36 -2.76 -23.60 -16.27
CA TYR A 36 -3.91 -24.14 -15.56
C TYR A 36 -3.52 -25.32 -14.67
N GLN A 37 -2.75 -26.27 -15.21
CA GLN A 37 -2.31 -27.45 -14.49
C GLN A 37 -1.35 -27.07 -13.36
N THR A 38 -0.39 -26.18 -13.62
CA THR A 38 0.56 -25.70 -12.60
C THR A 38 -0.17 -25.05 -11.44
N ARG A 39 -1.07 -24.09 -11.71
CA ARG A 39 -1.87 -23.43 -10.67
C ARG A 39 -2.73 -24.43 -9.91
N ALA A 40 -3.40 -25.35 -10.60
CA ALA A 40 -4.25 -26.35 -9.95
C ALA A 40 -3.45 -27.28 -9.02
N ILE A 41 -2.24 -27.68 -9.40
CA ILE A 41 -1.38 -28.55 -8.59
C ILE A 41 -0.80 -27.78 -7.40
N VAL A 42 -0.18 -26.63 -7.66
CA VAL A 42 0.55 -25.86 -6.65
C VAL A 42 -0.41 -25.28 -5.61
N LEU A 43 -1.53 -24.67 -6.03
CA LEU A 43 -2.47 -24.02 -5.11
C LEU A 43 -3.36 -25.00 -4.33
N SER A 44 -3.43 -26.27 -4.74
CA SER A 44 -4.13 -27.31 -3.98
C SER A 44 -3.25 -28.02 -2.95
N ALA A 45 -1.93 -27.79 -3.00
CA ALA A 45 -1.01 -28.36 -2.03
C ALA A 45 -1.28 -27.75 -0.63
N PRO A 46 -1.33 -28.58 0.43
CA PRO A 46 -1.43 -28.07 1.80
C PRO A 46 -0.10 -27.41 2.17
N ILE A 47 -0.13 -26.11 2.47
CA ILE A 47 1.03 -25.30 2.85
C ILE A 47 0.71 -24.52 4.12
N GLN A 48 1.71 -24.39 4.99
CA GLN A 48 1.69 -23.57 6.21
C GLN A 48 2.98 -22.77 6.25
N PHE A 49 2.94 -21.47 6.56
CA PHE A 49 4.09 -20.55 6.52
C PHE A 49 4.72 -20.30 7.90
N LYS A 50 4.44 -21.14 8.90
CA LYS A 50 4.91 -21.00 10.29
C LYS A 50 6.39 -21.32 10.53
N GLU A 51 6.99 -22.06 9.60
CA GLU A 51 8.37 -22.53 9.70
C GLU A 51 9.26 -21.75 8.73
N GLN A 52 10.58 -22.02 8.77
CA GLN A 52 11.51 -21.46 7.79
C GLN A 52 11.03 -21.77 6.37
N GLU A 53 11.17 -20.78 5.49
CA GLU A 53 10.72 -20.88 4.11
C GLU A 53 11.37 -22.09 3.40
N ASP A 54 10.55 -22.96 2.80
CA ASP A 54 10.96 -24.12 2.00
C ASP A 54 10.66 -23.95 0.51
N ASP A 55 11.24 -24.82 -0.33
CA ASP A 55 11.08 -24.76 -1.79
C ASP A 55 9.61 -24.85 -2.25
N ARG A 56 8.74 -25.51 -1.47
CA ARG A 56 7.32 -25.66 -1.83
C ARG A 56 6.55 -24.38 -1.57
N GLN A 57 6.81 -23.72 -0.45
CA GLN A 57 6.28 -22.40 -0.14
C GLN A 57 6.77 -21.37 -1.16
N TYR A 58 8.07 -21.41 -1.52
CA TYR A 58 8.62 -20.52 -2.54
C TYR A 58 7.92 -20.68 -3.89
N LEU A 59 7.78 -21.92 -4.38
CA LEU A 59 7.06 -22.21 -5.62
C LEU A 59 5.59 -21.75 -5.57
N TRP A 60 4.94 -21.90 -4.42
CA TRP A 60 3.58 -21.39 -4.23
C TRP A 60 3.52 -19.87 -4.36
N MET A 61 4.49 -19.15 -3.77
CA MET A 61 4.57 -17.70 -3.88
C MET A 61 4.85 -17.24 -5.32
N GLU A 62 5.68 -17.95 -6.08
CA GLU A 62 5.90 -17.65 -7.50
C GLU A 62 4.59 -17.77 -8.31
N VAL A 63 3.81 -18.81 -8.06
CA VAL A 63 2.49 -18.96 -8.71
C VAL A 63 1.54 -17.83 -8.31
N MET A 64 1.52 -17.44 -7.04
CA MET A 64 0.68 -16.33 -6.56
C MET A 64 1.12 -14.98 -7.12
N GLN A 65 2.42 -14.74 -7.22
CA GLN A 65 2.99 -13.55 -7.86
C GLN A 65 2.55 -13.44 -9.32
N THR A 66 2.69 -14.52 -10.11
CA THR A 66 2.28 -14.47 -11.53
C THR A 66 0.79 -14.19 -11.67
N MET A 67 -0.06 -14.82 -10.84
CA MET A 67 -1.49 -14.56 -10.80
C MET A 67 -1.82 -13.11 -10.44
N LEU A 68 -1.14 -12.55 -9.43
CA LEU A 68 -1.35 -11.18 -8.99
C LEU A 68 -0.93 -10.21 -10.08
N GLU A 69 0.27 -10.34 -10.65
CA GLU A 69 0.75 -9.48 -11.72
C GLU A 69 -0.18 -9.47 -12.94
N GLU A 70 -0.67 -10.65 -13.34
CA GLU A 70 -1.65 -10.75 -14.42
C GLU A 70 -2.94 -10.01 -14.08
N SER A 71 -3.44 -10.19 -12.86
CA SER A 71 -4.69 -9.56 -12.42
C SER A 71 -4.59 -8.03 -12.35
N LEU A 72 -3.39 -7.49 -12.13
CA LEU A 72 -3.13 -6.05 -12.14
C LEU A 72 -3.00 -5.49 -13.57
N LYS A 73 -2.52 -6.29 -14.53
CA LYS A 73 -2.25 -5.85 -15.92
C LYS A 73 -3.43 -6.07 -16.87
N LEU A 74 -4.19 -7.15 -16.69
CA LEU A 74 -5.23 -7.55 -17.65
C LEU A 74 -6.48 -6.68 -17.50
N PRO A 75 -7.02 -6.07 -18.56
CA PRO A 75 -8.27 -5.33 -18.47
C PRO A 75 -9.44 -6.28 -18.15
N VAL A 76 -10.32 -5.86 -17.24
CA VAL A 76 -11.54 -6.56 -16.89
C VAL A 76 -12.71 -5.64 -17.29
N PRO A 77 -13.76 -6.18 -17.93
CA PRO A 77 -14.92 -5.36 -18.30
C PRO A 77 -15.51 -4.62 -17.10
N LEU A 78 -16.01 -3.40 -17.33
CA LEU A 78 -16.63 -2.61 -16.27
C LEU A 78 -17.75 -3.40 -15.57
N GLY A 79 -17.71 -3.45 -14.24
CA GLY A 79 -18.67 -4.20 -13.42
C GLY A 79 -18.45 -5.71 -13.38
N ALA A 80 -17.44 -6.25 -14.06
CA ALA A 80 -17.06 -7.66 -13.94
C ALA A 80 -16.02 -7.85 -12.83
N THR A 81 -16.12 -8.95 -12.09
CA THR A 81 -15.12 -9.36 -11.10
C THR A 81 -13.97 -10.11 -11.77
N SER A 82 -12.73 -9.78 -11.42
CA SER A 82 -11.55 -10.56 -11.82
C SER A 82 -11.65 -11.97 -11.22
N LYS A 83 -11.70 -12.98 -12.09
CA LYS A 83 -11.73 -14.40 -11.68
C LYS A 83 -10.40 -14.79 -11.05
N THR A 84 -9.30 -14.24 -11.54
CA THR A 84 -7.97 -14.48 -10.98
C THR A 84 -7.87 -13.94 -9.55
N LEU A 85 -8.31 -12.70 -9.29
CA LEU A 85 -8.34 -12.15 -7.92
C LEU A 85 -9.27 -12.95 -7.00
N GLN A 86 -10.42 -13.41 -7.51
CA GLN A 86 -11.30 -14.28 -6.74
C GLN A 86 -10.60 -15.60 -6.37
N CYS A 87 -9.85 -16.20 -7.31
CA CYS A 87 -9.08 -17.41 -7.01
C CYS A 87 -7.96 -17.16 -5.99
N ILE A 88 -7.26 -16.02 -6.08
CA ILE A 88 -6.28 -15.57 -5.07
C ILE A 88 -6.95 -15.49 -3.70
N ARG A 89 -8.07 -14.76 -3.60
CA ARG A 89 -8.84 -14.61 -2.36
C ARG A 89 -9.22 -15.95 -1.74
N GLU A 90 -9.79 -16.86 -2.53
CA GLU A 90 -10.20 -18.19 -2.05
C GLU A 90 -9.02 -19.10 -1.66
N THR A 91 -7.85 -18.88 -2.27
CA THR A 91 -6.63 -19.60 -1.89
C THR A 91 -6.09 -19.07 -0.57
N LEU A 92 -6.04 -17.75 -0.40
CA LEU A 92 -5.56 -17.09 0.82
C LEU A 92 -6.38 -17.47 2.06
N ARG A 93 -7.69 -17.70 1.92
CA ARG A 93 -8.55 -18.18 3.02
C ARG A 93 -8.17 -19.56 3.57
N LYS A 94 -7.37 -20.33 2.84
CA LYS A 94 -7.01 -21.72 3.18
C LYS A 94 -5.60 -21.86 3.72
N VAL A 95 -4.81 -20.79 3.69
CA VAL A 95 -3.42 -20.77 4.11
C VAL A 95 -3.21 -19.62 5.10
N ASP A 96 -2.21 -19.75 5.97
CA ASP A 96 -1.87 -18.75 6.97
C ASP A 96 -0.99 -17.61 6.43
N PHE A 97 -0.70 -17.57 5.13
CA PHE A 97 0.28 -16.66 4.50
C PHE A 97 0.19 -15.18 4.95
N LEU A 98 -1.00 -14.57 4.96
CA LEU A 98 -1.18 -13.16 5.36
C LEU A 98 -1.25 -12.94 6.88
N SER A 99 -1.31 -14.03 7.64
CA SER A 99 -1.30 -14.07 9.11
C SER A 99 0.04 -14.57 9.65
N GLU A 100 1.02 -14.82 8.79
CA GLU A 100 2.38 -15.16 9.20
C GLU A 100 3.27 -13.92 9.12
N PHE A 101 3.80 -13.55 10.27
CA PHE A 101 4.55 -12.32 10.50
C PHE A 101 5.99 -12.71 10.86
N GLN A 102 6.68 -13.30 9.89
CA GLN A 102 8.02 -13.83 10.12
C GLN A 102 9.02 -12.72 10.50
N LYS A 103 9.92 -13.04 11.42
CA LYS A 103 10.97 -12.13 11.92
C LYS A 103 12.11 -12.04 10.91
N GLU A 104 12.77 -10.89 10.88
CA GLU A 104 13.85 -10.57 9.94
C GLU A 104 14.88 -11.70 9.78
N GLY A 105 15.22 -12.00 8.51
CA GLY A 105 16.29 -12.93 8.14
C GLY A 105 15.86 -14.38 7.86
N THR A 106 14.57 -14.72 8.01
CA THR A 106 14.08 -16.08 7.73
C THR A 106 13.28 -16.24 6.44
N SER A 107 12.80 -15.14 5.84
CA SER A 107 11.94 -15.17 4.64
C SER A 107 12.62 -14.56 3.42
N SER A 108 12.18 -14.99 2.24
CA SER A 108 12.65 -14.39 0.98
C SER A 108 12.11 -12.98 0.75
N GLN A 109 12.78 -12.22 -0.12
CA GLN A 109 12.28 -10.93 -0.60
C GLN A 109 10.91 -11.06 -1.30
N LEU A 110 10.65 -12.22 -1.93
CA LEU A 110 9.36 -12.52 -2.56
C LEU A 110 8.23 -12.60 -1.52
N PHE A 111 8.49 -13.21 -0.36
CA PHE A 111 7.52 -13.25 0.75
C PHE A 111 7.08 -11.86 1.17
N TYR A 112 8.05 -10.97 1.45
CA TYR A 112 7.75 -9.59 1.88
C TYR A 112 6.99 -8.80 0.81
N ALA A 113 7.47 -8.84 -0.44
CA ALA A 113 6.80 -8.13 -1.53
C ALA A 113 5.39 -8.65 -1.81
N LEU A 114 5.20 -9.97 -1.83
CA LEU A 114 3.89 -10.55 -2.10
C LEU A 114 2.89 -10.20 -0.98
N GLN A 115 3.29 -10.23 0.29
CA GLN A 115 2.42 -9.77 1.38
C GLN A 115 2.06 -8.29 1.25
N LEU A 116 3.00 -7.41 0.91
CA LEU A 116 2.75 -5.98 0.69
C LEU A 116 1.79 -5.75 -0.48
N CYS A 117 1.97 -6.43 -1.61
CA CYS A 117 1.07 -6.33 -2.76
C CYS A 117 -0.34 -6.87 -2.46
N LEU A 118 -0.49 -7.75 -1.45
CA LEU A 118 -1.75 -8.30 -1.01
C LEU A 118 -2.35 -7.56 0.21
N THR A 119 -1.84 -6.37 0.55
CA THR A 119 -2.31 -5.60 1.73
C THR A 119 -3.83 -5.41 1.76
N SER A 120 -4.47 -5.14 0.61
CA SER A 120 -5.94 -5.02 0.55
C SER A 120 -6.69 -6.25 1.06
N PHE A 121 -6.16 -7.46 0.84
CA PHE A 121 -6.72 -8.69 1.39
C PHE A 121 -6.33 -8.89 2.87
N ALA A 122 -5.15 -8.41 3.28
CA ALA A 122 -4.73 -8.46 4.68
C ALA A 122 -5.49 -7.49 5.59
N LEU A 123 -6.20 -6.52 5.02
CA LEU A 123 -7.10 -5.61 5.73
C LEU A 123 -8.57 -6.06 5.64
N ASP A 124 -8.84 -7.27 5.15
CA ASP A 124 -10.17 -7.86 5.07
C ASP A 124 -10.36 -8.90 6.19
N PRO A 125 -11.21 -8.64 7.19
CA PRO A 125 -11.44 -9.56 8.31
C PRO A 125 -12.09 -10.89 7.88
N ALA A 126 -12.62 -10.99 6.66
CA ALA A 126 -13.13 -12.24 6.11
C ALA A 126 -12.05 -13.11 5.43
N ILE A 127 -10.78 -12.70 5.51
CA ILE A 127 -9.62 -13.43 4.98
C ILE A 127 -8.55 -13.63 6.05
N THR A 128 -8.26 -12.61 6.85
CA THR A 128 -7.13 -12.61 7.78
C THR A 128 -7.54 -12.31 9.21
N GLU A 129 -6.80 -12.90 10.14
CA GLU A 129 -6.88 -12.55 11.55
C GLU A 129 -6.10 -11.25 11.85
N PRO A 130 -6.45 -10.52 12.91
CA PRO A 130 -5.71 -9.33 13.32
C PRO A 130 -4.28 -9.66 13.77
N CYS A 131 -3.33 -8.78 13.43
CA CYS A 131 -1.95 -8.87 13.94
C CYS A 131 -1.91 -8.67 15.47
N ARG A 132 -0.97 -9.37 16.12
CA ARG A 132 -0.62 -9.16 17.53
C ARG A 132 0.42 -8.06 17.65
N ARG A 133 0.56 -7.50 18.86
CA ARG A 133 1.61 -6.52 19.20
C ARG A 133 3.02 -7.04 18.88
N THR A 134 3.23 -8.34 19.03
CA THR A 134 4.52 -9.02 18.84
C THR A 134 4.88 -9.27 17.38
N ASP A 135 3.97 -8.96 16.46
CA ASP A 135 4.06 -9.34 15.05
C ASP A 135 4.66 -8.21 14.19
N TYR A 136 5.07 -7.11 14.82
CA TYR A 136 5.85 -6.04 14.22
C TYR A 136 6.70 -5.31 15.26
N ASP A 137 7.75 -4.65 14.79
CA ASP A 137 8.58 -3.75 15.59
C ASP A 137 8.04 -2.32 15.51
N ILE A 138 7.46 -1.85 16.63
CA ILE A 138 6.95 -0.48 16.76
C ILE A 138 8.03 0.58 16.50
N ARG A 139 9.31 0.27 16.77
CA ARG A 139 10.41 1.20 16.53
C ARG A 139 10.60 1.42 15.04
N GLN A 140 10.46 0.38 14.23
CA GLN A 140 10.50 0.51 12.78
C GLN A 140 9.28 1.26 12.24
N VAL A 141 8.08 0.96 12.79
CA VAL A 141 6.82 1.63 12.42
C VAL A 141 6.92 3.15 12.59
N TYR A 142 7.51 3.60 13.70
CA TYR A 142 7.69 5.04 14.00
C TYR A 142 9.04 5.59 13.57
N SER A 143 9.83 4.85 12.78
CA SER A 143 11.16 5.30 12.32
C SER A 143 12.05 5.77 13.47
N TYR A 144 11.97 5.10 14.63
CA TYR A 144 12.60 5.53 15.86
C TYR A 144 14.13 5.57 15.72
N LYS A 145 14.71 6.77 15.93
CA LYS A 145 16.13 7.08 15.73
C LYS A 145 16.61 7.02 14.28
N ASP A 146 15.72 6.91 13.29
CA ASP A 146 16.10 7.14 11.90
C ASP A 146 16.65 8.57 11.78
N LYS A 147 17.67 8.74 10.94
CA LYS A 147 18.24 10.05 10.65
C LYS A 147 17.33 10.83 9.71
N VAL A 148 17.24 12.12 9.97
CA VAL A 148 16.57 13.08 9.10
C VAL A 148 17.51 13.42 7.94
N GLY A 149 16.96 13.67 6.75
CA GLY A 149 17.75 13.96 5.56
C GLY A 149 18.31 12.74 4.84
N GLU A 150 17.95 11.52 5.28
CA GLU A 150 18.15 10.28 4.55
C GLU A 150 16.80 9.81 3.98
N ALA A 151 16.80 9.31 2.74
CA ALA A 151 15.59 8.81 2.10
C ALA A 151 15.05 7.60 2.88
N PHE A 152 13.77 7.66 3.26
CA PHE A 152 13.07 6.52 3.84
C PHE A 152 12.88 5.39 2.83
N ILE A 153 12.60 5.77 1.58
CA ILE A 153 12.38 4.85 0.47
C ILE A 153 13.57 4.96 -0.48
N ASP A 154 14.46 3.98 -0.39
CA ASP A 154 15.59 3.83 -1.29
C ASP A 154 15.15 3.13 -2.59
N HIS A 155 15.73 3.56 -3.73
CA HIS A 155 15.42 2.99 -5.04
C HIS A 155 16.17 1.69 -5.32
N ASP A 156 17.40 1.58 -4.79
CA ASP A 156 18.31 0.47 -5.02
C ASP A 156 18.18 -0.61 -3.93
N ASP A 157 17.90 -0.22 -2.67
CA ASP A 157 17.75 -1.12 -1.52
C ASP A 157 16.44 -0.87 -0.76
N LEU A 158 15.31 -1.24 -1.38
CA LEU A 158 13.99 -1.06 -0.78
C LEU A 158 13.78 -2.05 0.37
N ASP A 159 13.72 -1.52 1.60
CA ASP A 159 13.49 -2.34 2.81
C ASP A 159 12.03 -2.83 2.91
N LEU A 160 11.76 -3.96 2.26
CA LEU A 160 10.44 -4.60 2.27
C LEU A 160 10.04 -5.11 3.65
N ALA A 161 11.00 -5.46 4.53
CA ALA A 161 10.70 -5.94 5.87
C ALA A 161 10.17 -4.80 6.75
N LYS A 162 10.81 -3.63 6.69
CA LYS A 162 10.35 -2.41 7.37
C LYS A 162 8.96 -1.98 6.88
N LEU A 163 8.71 -2.03 5.57
CA LEU A 163 7.39 -1.77 5.01
C LEU A 163 6.35 -2.78 5.49
N LEU A 164 6.72 -4.05 5.67
CA LEU A 164 5.80 -5.05 6.21
C LEU A 164 5.45 -4.78 7.68
N ASN A 165 6.40 -4.29 8.49
CA ASN A 165 6.12 -3.85 9.86
C ASN A 165 5.05 -2.74 9.90
N LEU A 166 5.16 -1.74 9.00
CA LEU A 166 4.13 -0.69 8.84
C LEU A 166 2.76 -1.29 8.50
N ARG A 167 2.71 -2.20 7.52
CA ARG A 167 1.47 -2.90 7.14
C ARG A 167 0.86 -3.67 8.32
N ASN A 168 1.68 -4.40 9.06
CA ASN A 168 1.23 -5.23 10.18
C ASN A 168 0.65 -4.37 11.32
N PHE A 169 1.24 -3.20 11.59
CA PHE A 169 0.69 -2.22 12.51
C PHE A 169 -0.73 -1.82 12.09
N TRP A 170 -0.91 -1.41 10.83
CA TRP A 170 -2.24 -1.02 10.33
C TRP A 170 -3.24 -2.18 10.34
N GLN A 171 -2.82 -3.40 10.01
CA GLN A 171 -3.69 -4.59 10.10
C GLN A 171 -4.18 -4.85 11.52
N ARG A 172 -3.32 -4.72 12.55
CA ARG A 172 -3.75 -4.80 13.96
C ARG A 172 -4.79 -3.73 14.25
N HIS A 173 -4.45 -2.48 13.96
CA HIS A 173 -5.22 -1.31 14.37
C HIS A 173 -6.56 -1.17 13.61
N PHE A 174 -6.67 -1.71 12.40
CA PHE A 174 -7.91 -1.73 11.63
C PHE A 174 -8.79 -2.96 11.88
N LEU A 175 -8.24 -4.07 12.36
CA LEU A 175 -8.99 -5.33 12.53
C LEU A 175 -9.25 -5.72 14.00
N ASN A 176 -8.45 -5.22 14.95
CA ASN A 176 -8.60 -5.57 16.36
C ASN A 176 -9.38 -4.49 17.14
N ALA A 177 -10.64 -4.77 17.44
CA ALA A 177 -11.50 -3.85 18.20
C ALA A 177 -10.98 -3.56 19.63
N SER A 178 -10.21 -4.49 20.22
CA SER A 178 -9.62 -4.29 21.55
C SER A 178 -8.55 -3.21 21.60
N GLU A 179 -8.04 -2.74 20.45
CA GLU A 179 -7.10 -1.60 20.46
C GLU A 179 -7.79 -0.26 20.73
N LEU A 180 -9.12 -0.15 20.59
CA LEU A 180 -9.88 1.09 20.80
C LEU A 180 -9.29 2.30 20.06
N THR A 181 -8.87 2.07 18.82
CA THR A 181 -8.25 3.08 17.94
C THR A 181 -9.02 3.14 16.62
N PHE A 182 -8.40 2.74 15.51
CA PHE A 182 -8.91 2.97 14.16
C PHE A 182 -9.96 1.94 13.69
N GLN A 183 -10.17 0.85 14.42
CA GLN A 183 -11.01 -0.26 13.98
C GLN A 183 -12.47 0.17 13.74
N GLU A 184 -13.05 0.98 14.63
CA GLU A 184 -14.45 1.41 14.53
C GLU A 184 -14.65 2.26 13.27
N SER A 185 -13.88 3.33 13.11
CA SER A 185 -13.96 4.22 11.95
C SER A 185 -13.63 3.49 10.65
N PHE A 186 -12.62 2.61 10.65
CA PHE A 186 -12.30 1.80 9.48
C PHE A 186 -13.48 0.89 9.14
N SER A 187 -14.01 0.12 10.10
CA SER A 187 -15.10 -0.83 9.88
C SER A 187 -16.40 -0.17 9.41
N GLY A 188 -16.66 1.07 9.85
CA GLY A 188 -17.82 1.87 9.45
C GLY A 188 -17.76 2.40 8.01
N LEU A 189 -16.62 2.31 7.32
CA LEU A 189 -16.52 2.75 5.92
C LEU A 189 -17.42 1.93 4.98
N PRO A 190 -18.13 2.59 4.04
CA PRO A 190 -18.82 1.92 2.94
C PRO A 190 -17.91 0.99 2.15
N ALA A 191 -18.46 -0.10 1.61
CA ALA A 191 -17.69 -1.15 0.94
C ALA A 191 -16.92 -0.62 -0.30
N GLU A 192 -17.46 0.39 -0.97
CA GLU A 192 -16.87 1.07 -2.11
C GLU A 192 -15.63 1.90 -1.75
N LEU A 193 -15.56 2.38 -0.50
CA LEU A 193 -14.43 3.17 0.04
C LEU A 193 -13.40 2.32 0.78
N LYS A 194 -13.62 1.01 0.88
CA LYS A 194 -12.63 0.08 1.45
C LYS A 194 -11.45 -0.14 0.49
N PRO A 195 -10.26 -0.51 1.00
CA PRO A 195 -9.12 -0.83 0.15
C PRO A 195 -9.46 -1.90 -0.90
N LYS A 196 -9.17 -1.62 -2.17
CA LYS A 196 -9.33 -2.57 -3.29
C LYS A 196 -7.98 -2.91 -3.89
N THR A 197 -7.80 -4.16 -4.28
CA THR A 197 -6.57 -4.61 -4.97
C THR A 197 -6.40 -3.98 -6.36
N ARG A 198 -7.48 -3.49 -6.96
CA ARG A 198 -7.52 -3.09 -8.36
C ARG A 198 -8.52 -1.94 -8.62
N LYS A 199 -8.21 -1.10 -9.61
CA LYS A 199 -9.14 -0.12 -10.23
C LYS A 199 -10.28 -0.81 -10.99
N ASP A 200 -11.49 -0.32 -10.80
CA ASP A 200 -12.66 -0.71 -11.59
C ASP A 200 -12.60 -0.11 -13.03
N ASN A 201 -11.94 1.06 -13.21
CA ASN A 201 -11.75 1.74 -14.48
C ASN A 201 -10.29 1.67 -14.98
N THR A 202 -10.03 0.92 -16.04
CA THR A 202 -8.69 0.77 -16.65
C THR A 202 -8.32 1.86 -17.65
N THR A 203 -9.19 2.85 -17.87
CA THR A 203 -9.00 3.93 -18.85
C THR A 203 -8.23 5.13 -18.30
N GLU A 204 -7.97 5.19 -16.99
CA GLU A 204 -7.11 6.21 -16.41
C GLU A 204 -5.66 5.96 -16.82
N THR A 205 -5.17 6.83 -17.69
CA THR A 205 -3.77 6.87 -18.13
C THR A 205 -2.85 7.49 -17.07
N SER A 206 -3.40 8.06 -15.99
CA SER A 206 -2.63 8.60 -14.87
C SER A 206 -2.07 7.46 -14.01
N LYS A 207 -0.76 7.48 -13.76
CA LYS A 207 -0.10 6.52 -12.86
C LYS A 207 -0.48 6.74 -11.39
N LEU A 208 -0.83 7.98 -11.03
CA LEU A 208 -1.28 8.37 -9.71
C LEU A 208 -2.78 8.70 -9.75
N SER A 209 -3.52 8.16 -8.80
CA SER A 209 -4.96 8.40 -8.69
C SER A 209 -5.26 9.79 -8.12
N PRO A 210 -6.37 10.41 -8.54
CA PRO A 210 -6.72 11.75 -8.09
C PRO A 210 -7.33 11.79 -6.69
N SER A 211 -7.78 10.67 -6.13
CA SER A 211 -8.40 10.66 -4.80
C SER A 211 -7.87 9.51 -3.95
N TRP A 212 -7.52 9.82 -2.71
CA TRP A 212 -7.00 8.86 -1.74
C TRP A 212 -7.67 9.06 -0.40
N LEU A 213 -7.92 7.96 0.30
CA LEU A 213 -8.46 7.92 1.65
C LEU A 213 -7.47 7.21 2.56
N GLY A 214 -7.25 7.70 3.78
CA GLY A 214 -6.28 7.08 4.66
C GLY A 214 -6.19 7.63 6.06
N TYR A 215 -5.17 7.12 6.76
CA TYR A 215 -4.93 7.35 8.17
C TYR A 215 -3.45 7.63 8.40
N TYR A 216 -3.16 8.38 9.45
CA TYR A 216 -1.83 8.51 10.02
C TYR A 216 -1.91 8.23 11.52
N SER A 217 -0.78 7.88 12.12
CA SER A 217 -0.69 7.66 13.55
C SER A 217 0.49 8.44 14.11
N CYS A 218 0.34 8.94 15.34
CA CYS A 218 1.35 9.69 16.04
C CYS A 218 1.56 9.13 17.46
N ILE A 219 2.73 9.37 18.06
CA ILE A 219 3.03 9.12 19.48
C ILE A 219 3.82 10.33 19.98
N HIS A 220 3.32 10.96 21.04
CA HIS A 220 3.99 12.11 21.65
C HIS A 220 4.00 11.97 23.18
N PRO A 221 5.19 12.07 23.82
CA PRO A 221 6.52 12.12 23.21
C PRO A 221 6.94 10.77 22.60
N LEU A 222 7.79 10.77 21.58
CA LEU A 222 8.28 9.53 20.93
C LEU A 222 9.03 8.59 21.91
N SER A 223 9.52 9.11 23.04
CA SER A 223 10.08 8.32 24.14
C SER A 223 9.08 7.30 24.71
N ASP A 224 7.78 7.53 24.55
CA ASP A 224 6.71 6.65 25.03
C ASP A 224 6.58 5.35 24.23
N LEU A 225 7.35 5.18 23.16
CA LEU A 225 7.52 3.87 22.50
C LEU A 225 8.03 2.77 23.45
N GLN A 226 8.53 3.14 24.64
CA GLN A 226 8.91 2.21 25.70
C GLN A 226 7.73 1.75 26.57
N ASN A 227 6.56 2.36 26.44
CA ASN A 227 5.34 2.03 27.15
C ASN A 227 4.45 1.07 26.33
N GLU A 228 3.31 0.65 26.89
CA GLU A 228 2.33 -0.21 26.20
C GLU A 228 1.56 0.53 25.09
N ARG A 229 1.51 1.87 25.15
CA ARG A 229 0.80 2.72 24.18
C ARG A 229 1.45 2.66 22.80
N GLN A 230 0.64 2.54 21.76
CA GLN A 230 1.11 2.35 20.37
C GLN A 230 0.68 3.45 19.39
N THR A 231 -0.19 4.34 19.85
CA THR A 231 -0.69 5.48 19.09
C THR A 231 -1.32 6.45 20.07
N CYS A 232 -1.37 7.72 19.71
CA CYS A 232 -2.17 8.69 20.43
C CYS A 232 -3.67 8.49 20.18
N ALA A 233 -4.07 7.93 19.04
CA ALA A 233 -5.47 7.82 18.59
C ALA A 233 -6.33 6.82 19.38
N ASP A 234 -6.03 6.57 20.66
CA ASP A 234 -6.93 5.88 21.56
C ASP A 234 -8.13 6.79 21.92
N LEU A 235 -9.32 6.20 22.03
CA LEU A 235 -10.57 6.91 22.36
C LEU A 235 -10.59 7.48 23.79
N GLU A 236 -9.60 7.14 24.62
CA GLU A 236 -9.47 7.69 25.98
C GLU A 236 -8.79 9.06 25.98
N THR A 237 -7.94 9.37 24.98
CA THR A 237 -7.18 10.62 24.91
C THR A 237 -7.57 11.52 23.74
N HIS A 238 -8.10 10.95 22.65
CA HIS A 238 -8.69 11.73 21.57
C HIS A 238 -10.21 11.84 21.77
N GLY A 239 -10.81 12.95 21.34
CA GLY A 239 -12.26 13.17 21.41
C GLY A 239 -13.06 12.07 20.69
N ASP A 240 -14.39 12.21 20.67
CA ASP A 240 -15.35 11.16 20.28
C ASP A 240 -15.16 10.55 18.87
N THR A 241 -14.31 11.11 17.99
CA THR A 241 -14.09 10.64 16.61
C THR A 241 -12.64 10.78 16.13
N ILE A 242 -12.13 9.72 15.48
CA ILE A 242 -10.85 9.74 14.74
C ILE A 242 -11.12 10.11 13.28
N ASP A 243 -10.54 11.22 12.83
CA ASP A 243 -10.75 11.72 11.48
C ASP A 243 -9.94 10.94 10.44
N ILE A 244 -10.63 10.48 9.41
CA ILE A 244 -10.03 9.86 8.22
C ILE A 244 -9.61 10.98 7.28
N MET A 245 -8.42 10.88 6.68
CA MET A 245 -7.92 11.89 5.75
C MET A 245 -8.32 11.55 4.31
N THR A 246 -8.76 12.57 3.57
CA THR A 246 -8.91 12.53 2.11
C THR A 246 -7.83 13.40 1.47
N LEU A 247 -7.18 12.89 0.43
CA LEU A 247 -6.27 13.64 -0.44
C LEU A 247 -6.87 13.72 -1.85
N ASP A 248 -7.08 14.94 -2.34
CA ASP A 248 -7.54 15.20 -3.69
C ASP A 248 -6.37 15.81 -4.48
N LEU A 249 -5.87 15.07 -5.48
CA LEU A 249 -4.62 15.31 -6.21
C LEU A 249 -4.86 15.67 -7.67
N GLN A 250 -4.06 16.58 -8.19
CA GLN A 250 -4.01 16.93 -9.61
C GLN A 250 -2.56 17.13 -10.09
N PRO A 251 -2.27 16.89 -11.39
CA PRO A 251 -0.93 17.13 -11.94
C PRO A 251 -0.51 18.60 -11.78
N SER A 252 0.76 18.83 -11.46
CA SER A 252 1.29 20.17 -11.26
C SER A 252 2.66 20.34 -11.94
N GLU A 253 3.02 21.59 -12.24
CA GLU A 253 4.37 21.98 -12.65
C GLU A 253 5.23 22.48 -11.49
N GLN A 254 4.66 22.53 -10.27
CA GLN A 254 5.38 22.92 -9.06
C GLN A 254 6.58 21.99 -8.78
N PHE A 255 7.61 22.52 -8.12
CA PHE A 255 8.86 21.81 -7.83
C PHE A 255 8.98 21.47 -6.34
N TRP A 256 9.93 20.61 -5.98
CA TRP A 256 10.19 20.25 -4.58
C TRP A 256 11.09 21.30 -3.90
N PRO A 257 10.64 21.99 -2.84
CA PRO A 257 11.43 23.03 -2.17
C PRO A 257 12.73 22.50 -1.57
N GLU A 258 13.77 23.35 -1.48
CA GLU A 258 15.07 22.97 -0.93
C GLU A 258 14.95 22.61 0.56
N GLN A 259 14.11 23.33 1.31
CA GLN A 259 13.85 23.06 2.72
C GLN A 259 13.22 21.68 2.92
N CYS A 260 12.24 21.32 2.08
CA CYS A 260 11.67 19.98 2.07
C CYS A 260 12.74 18.93 1.70
N SER A 261 13.62 19.24 0.75
CA SER A 261 14.73 18.37 0.33
C SER A 261 15.76 18.09 1.43
N LYS A 262 15.91 18.99 2.41
CA LYS A 262 16.81 18.78 3.56
C LYS A 262 16.28 17.71 4.53
N ILE A 263 14.96 17.52 4.59
CA ILE A 263 14.30 16.58 5.49
C ILE A 263 13.95 15.29 4.75
N ILE A 264 13.33 15.42 3.58
CA ILE A 264 12.96 14.34 2.66
C ILE A 264 13.73 14.57 1.35
N PRO A 265 14.92 13.97 1.20
CA PRO A 265 15.76 14.18 0.04
C PRO A 265 15.14 13.55 -1.21
N LEU A 266 15.48 14.08 -2.38
CA LEU A 266 15.22 13.38 -3.64
C LEU A 266 16.04 12.07 -3.67
N ALA A 267 15.46 11.00 -4.21
CA ALA A 267 16.10 9.68 -4.25
C ALA A 267 16.33 9.21 -5.69
N GLY A 268 17.14 8.16 -5.82
CA GLY A 268 17.54 7.56 -7.08
C GLY A 268 18.57 8.39 -7.85
N TRP A 269 18.70 8.07 -9.14
CA TRP A 269 19.70 8.64 -10.03
C TRP A 269 19.32 10.06 -10.50
N PRO A 270 20.28 10.88 -10.99
CA PRO A 270 20.00 12.23 -11.48
C PRO A 270 18.93 12.30 -12.59
N ASP A 271 18.74 11.22 -13.35
CA ASP A 271 17.78 11.07 -14.44
C ASP A 271 16.45 10.42 -14.02
N THR A 272 16.26 10.15 -12.71
CA THR A 272 14.98 9.67 -12.17
C THR A 272 13.85 10.61 -12.59
N LYS A 273 12.88 10.06 -13.34
CA LYS A 273 11.71 10.82 -13.80
C LYS A 273 10.79 11.13 -12.63
N ARG A 274 10.60 12.41 -12.36
CA ARG A 274 9.69 12.94 -11.34
C ARG A 274 8.42 13.45 -11.99
N LYS A 275 7.29 13.14 -11.36
CA LYS A 275 5.99 13.72 -11.72
C LYS A 275 5.45 14.45 -10.51
N TYR A 276 5.22 15.75 -10.67
CA TYR A 276 4.75 16.62 -9.61
C TYR A 276 3.23 16.69 -9.59
N PHE A 277 2.69 16.93 -8.41
CA PHE A 277 1.27 17.09 -8.17
C PHE A 277 1.04 18.11 -7.06
N ASP A 278 -0.13 18.74 -7.08
CA ASP A 278 -0.67 19.53 -5.99
C ASP A 278 -2.09 19.07 -5.68
N GLY A 279 -2.68 19.63 -4.64
CA GLY A 279 -3.97 19.16 -4.17
C GLY A 279 -4.41 19.78 -2.85
N LYS A 280 -5.45 19.16 -2.30
CA LYS A 280 -5.96 19.49 -0.96
C LYS A 280 -6.05 18.25 -0.10
N GLN A 281 -5.78 18.44 1.19
CA GLN A 281 -6.09 17.47 2.23
C GLN A 281 -7.28 17.96 3.06
N ARG A 282 -8.20 17.05 3.38
CA ARG A 282 -9.35 17.34 4.25
C ARG A 282 -9.73 16.15 5.13
N ALA A 283 -10.52 16.41 6.16
CA ALA A 283 -11.20 15.34 6.88
C ALA A 283 -12.27 14.70 5.99
N TYR A 284 -12.48 13.39 6.13
CA TYR A 284 -13.49 12.66 5.40
C TYR A 284 -14.89 13.17 5.75
N GLY A 285 -15.66 13.56 4.73
CA GLY A 285 -16.96 14.23 4.91
C GLY A 285 -16.86 15.74 5.15
N GLY A 286 -15.65 16.30 5.25
CA GLY A 286 -15.42 17.73 5.38
C GLY A 286 -15.64 18.52 4.08
N ALA A 287 -15.97 19.81 4.23
CA ALA A 287 -16.12 20.74 3.12
C ALA A 287 -14.80 20.92 2.35
N TYR A 288 -14.88 21.12 1.03
CA TYR A 288 -13.70 21.25 0.16
C TYR A 288 -12.94 22.57 0.34
N GLU A 289 -13.64 23.63 0.74
CA GLU A 289 -13.09 24.97 0.92
C GLU A 289 -12.09 24.99 2.07
N ALA A 290 -12.36 24.27 3.17
CA ALA A 290 -11.53 24.16 4.38
C ALA A 290 -10.37 23.14 4.28
N GLY A 291 -9.88 22.85 3.08
CA GLY A 291 -8.82 21.86 2.87
C GLY A 291 -7.42 22.46 2.93
N ASN A 292 -6.52 21.81 3.67
CA ASN A 292 -5.09 22.13 3.76
C ASN A 292 -4.40 21.96 2.40
N HIS A 293 -3.47 22.85 2.07
CA HIS A 293 -2.75 22.76 0.80
C HIS A 293 -1.79 21.58 0.83
N LEU A 294 -1.69 20.88 -0.30
CA LEU A 294 -0.78 19.75 -0.48
C LEU A 294 -0.03 19.89 -1.81
N PHE A 295 1.26 19.56 -1.79
CA PHE A 295 2.09 19.44 -2.99
C PHE A 295 3.13 18.34 -2.82
N GLY A 296 3.56 17.74 -3.93
CA GLY A 296 4.47 16.61 -3.89
C GLY A 296 4.91 16.08 -5.24
N PHE A 297 5.55 14.93 -5.21
CA PHE A 297 6.02 14.23 -6.40
C PHE A 297 5.99 12.71 -6.24
N THR A 298 6.05 12.04 -7.38
CA THR A 298 6.29 10.59 -7.48
C THR A 298 7.57 10.30 -8.24
N GLU A 299 8.24 9.22 -7.87
CA GLU A 299 9.44 8.68 -8.50
C GLU A 299 9.22 7.19 -8.78
N GLU A 300 9.35 6.79 -10.05
CA GLU A 300 9.27 5.37 -10.41
C GLU A 300 10.56 4.65 -10.00
N ILE A 301 10.43 3.55 -9.25
CA ILE A 301 11.58 2.71 -8.91
C ILE A 301 11.79 1.73 -10.06
N ALA A 302 12.89 1.91 -10.80
CA ALA A 302 13.16 1.16 -12.02
C ALA A 302 13.51 -0.31 -11.75
N VAL A 303 14.14 -0.59 -10.61
CA VAL A 303 14.61 -1.93 -10.22
C VAL A 303 13.45 -2.73 -9.61
N PRO A 304 13.27 -4.00 -9.98
CA PRO A 304 12.30 -4.87 -9.32
C PRO A 304 12.74 -5.20 -7.89
N HIS A 305 11.79 -5.17 -6.96
CA HIS A 305 12.00 -5.55 -5.55
C HIS A 305 11.07 -6.70 -5.18
N GLY A 306 11.62 -7.74 -4.53
CA GLY A 306 10.92 -8.99 -4.23
C GLY A 306 10.25 -9.65 -5.45
N GLY A 307 10.86 -9.49 -6.63
CA GLY A 307 10.36 -10.00 -7.90
C GLY A 307 9.24 -9.17 -8.56
N PHE A 308 8.72 -8.13 -7.90
CA PHE A 308 7.69 -7.26 -8.47
C PHE A 308 8.29 -5.99 -9.09
N ARG A 309 7.68 -5.54 -10.19
CA ARG A 309 7.91 -4.22 -10.79
C ARG A 309 6.76 -3.27 -10.48
N GLY A 310 7.00 -1.97 -10.67
CA GLY A 310 5.97 -0.94 -10.54
C GLY A 310 5.87 -0.32 -9.15
N TRP A 311 6.87 -0.57 -8.29
CA TRP A 311 7.09 0.19 -7.07
C TRP A 311 7.29 1.68 -7.41
N THR A 312 6.60 2.57 -6.71
CA THR A 312 6.69 4.02 -6.93
C THR A 312 6.86 4.70 -5.60
N ARG A 313 7.95 5.45 -5.41
CA ARG A 313 8.12 6.32 -4.25
C ARG A 313 7.23 7.54 -4.40
N ILE A 314 6.57 7.94 -3.32
CA ILE A 314 5.75 9.14 -3.26
C ILE A 314 6.21 10.00 -2.10
N CYS A 315 6.33 11.31 -2.34
CA CYS A 315 6.67 12.31 -1.35
C CYS A 315 5.71 13.48 -1.47
N PHE A 316 5.17 13.97 -0.37
CA PHE A 316 4.30 15.15 -0.37
C PHE A 316 4.38 15.90 0.94
N THR A 317 3.98 17.16 0.93
CA THR A 317 3.86 17.99 2.11
C THR A 317 2.42 18.45 2.22
N ILE A 318 1.88 18.46 3.44
CA ILE A 318 0.62 19.10 3.79
C ILE A 318 0.95 20.31 4.65
N VAL A 319 0.41 21.46 4.27
CA VAL A 319 0.60 22.75 4.95
C VAL A 319 -0.76 23.19 5.49
N GLU A 320 -0.79 23.57 6.76
CA GLU A 320 -1.98 24.17 7.38
C GLU A 320 -2.42 25.40 6.56
N ALA A 321 -3.70 25.46 6.22
CA ALA A 321 -4.26 26.64 5.58
C ALA A 321 -4.32 27.78 6.60
N ASP A 322 -3.70 28.93 6.29
CA ASP A 322 -3.85 30.14 7.08
C ASP A 322 -5.19 30.79 6.74
N GLU A 323 -6.09 30.94 7.73
CA GLU A 323 -7.45 31.47 7.52
C GLU A 323 -7.45 32.91 6.98
N GLU A 324 -6.32 33.63 7.08
CA GLU A 324 -6.15 35.02 6.64
C GLU A 324 -5.61 35.19 5.21
N GLU A 325 -5.08 34.14 4.56
CA GLU A 325 -4.45 34.21 3.22
C GLU A 325 -5.41 33.89 2.05
N GLU A 326 -6.72 33.73 2.28
CA GLU A 326 -7.70 33.41 1.23
C GLU A 326 -7.82 34.47 0.11
N GLU A 327 -7.22 35.66 0.26
CA GLU A 327 -7.35 36.77 -0.70
C GLU A 327 -6.29 36.84 -1.81
N GLU A 328 -5.17 36.11 -1.75
CA GLU A 328 -4.15 36.14 -2.81
C GLU A 328 -3.98 34.78 -3.50
N GLU A 329 -4.28 34.71 -4.81
CA GLU A 329 -4.04 33.56 -5.70
C GLU A 329 -2.53 33.25 -5.91
N MET A 330 -1.69 33.41 -4.90
CA MET A 330 -0.33 32.88 -4.95
C MET A 330 -0.30 31.45 -4.41
N PRO A 331 0.43 30.52 -5.06
CA PRO A 331 0.75 29.27 -4.41
C PRO A 331 1.48 29.59 -3.11
N PRO A 332 1.08 29.02 -1.96
CA PRO A 332 1.71 29.32 -0.68
C PRO A 332 3.20 29.08 -0.85
N SER A 333 3.99 30.15 -0.76
CA SER A 333 5.44 29.99 -0.64
C SER A 333 5.62 29.14 0.62
N PRO A 334 6.30 27.98 0.56
CA PRO A 334 6.55 27.14 1.72
C PRO A 334 7.57 27.85 2.60
N VAL A 335 7.13 28.93 3.22
CA VAL A 335 7.83 29.64 4.27
C VAL A 335 7.70 28.74 5.46
N MET A 336 8.70 27.87 5.64
CA MET A 336 8.84 27.00 6.82
C MET A 336 8.90 27.80 8.13
N ASP A 337 8.97 29.14 8.04
CA ASP A 337 8.95 30.10 9.13
C ASP A 337 7.53 30.62 9.50
N GLY A 338 6.47 30.19 8.79
CA GLY A 338 5.08 30.53 9.14
C GLY A 338 4.66 29.94 10.49
N GLU A 339 3.54 30.38 11.07
CA GLU A 339 3.09 29.87 12.38
C GLU A 339 2.44 28.48 12.29
N GLY A 340 1.75 28.17 11.18
CA GLY A 340 1.00 26.92 11.00
C GLY A 340 1.85 25.65 10.82
N TRP A 341 1.28 24.47 11.09
CA TRP A 341 2.03 23.20 11.01
C TRP A 341 2.32 22.77 9.56
N ILE A 342 3.42 22.00 9.39
CA ILE A 342 3.85 21.48 8.09
C ILE A 342 4.25 20.02 8.28
N HIS A 343 3.54 19.11 7.63
CA HIS A 343 3.82 17.67 7.70
C HIS A 343 4.30 17.15 6.34
N GLY A 344 5.49 16.57 6.34
CA GLY A 344 6.06 15.88 5.18
C GLY A 344 5.75 14.39 5.24
N TYR A 345 5.48 13.79 4.10
CA TYR A 345 5.13 12.39 3.93
C TYR A 345 6.07 11.77 2.93
N GLU A 346 6.61 10.60 3.28
CA GLU A 346 7.45 9.80 2.42
C GLU A 346 7.01 8.34 2.52
N GLY A 347 6.66 7.74 1.37
CA GLY A 347 6.19 6.37 1.35
C GLY A 347 6.32 5.71 -0.01
N ILE A 348 5.81 4.49 -0.07
CA ILE A 348 5.79 3.67 -1.26
C ILE A 348 4.36 3.42 -1.70
N ILE A 349 4.11 3.54 -3.00
CA ILE A 349 2.92 3.00 -3.65
C ILE A 349 3.26 1.58 -4.10
N VAL A 350 2.50 0.61 -3.59
CA VAL A 350 2.71 -0.81 -3.92
C VAL A 350 2.34 -1.11 -5.37
N PRO A 351 2.93 -2.13 -6.01
CA PRO A 351 2.57 -2.59 -7.34
C PRO A 351 1.06 -2.75 -7.49
N GLY A 352 0.52 -2.17 -8.57
CA GLY A 352 -0.94 -2.05 -8.79
C GLY A 352 -1.49 -0.66 -8.50
N GLY A 353 -0.76 0.19 -7.77
CA GLY A 353 -1.06 1.62 -7.67
C GLY A 353 -2.23 1.98 -6.75
N ARG A 354 -2.68 1.05 -5.90
CA ARG A 354 -3.93 1.21 -5.11
C ARG A 354 -3.72 1.49 -3.64
N MET A 355 -2.52 1.29 -3.13
CA MET A 355 -2.20 1.50 -1.73
C MET A 355 -0.84 2.17 -1.61
N MET A 356 -0.75 3.10 -0.66
CA MET A 356 0.52 3.66 -0.22
C MET A 356 0.65 3.54 1.29
N LEU A 357 1.88 3.31 1.73
CA LEU A 357 2.24 3.32 3.15
C LEU A 357 3.64 3.88 3.31
N GLY A 358 3.90 4.49 4.46
CA GLY A 358 5.17 5.13 4.71
C GLY A 358 5.20 5.82 6.06
N ARG A 359 6.04 6.86 6.15
CA ARG A 359 6.16 7.71 7.33
C ARG A 359 5.75 9.15 7.02
N TRP A 360 5.12 9.80 7.98
CA TRP A 360 5.02 11.25 8.03
C TRP A 360 6.04 11.79 9.04
N VAL A 361 6.44 13.04 8.87
CA VAL A 361 7.40 13.76 9.72
C VAL A 361 6.94 15.21 9.86
N ASP A 362 7.05 15.76 11.06
CA ASP A 362 6.90 17.20 11.28
C ASP A 362 8.12 17.92 10.69
N MET A 363 7.85 18.83 9.75
CA MET A 363 8.91 19.51 9.01
C MET A 363 9.59 20.60 9.84
N LYS A 364 8.99 21.03 10.96
CA LYS A 364 9.57 21.98 11.92
C LYS A 364 10.25 21.26 13.09
N GLU A 365 9.67 20.15 13.54
CA GLU A 365 10.22 19.29 14.60
C GLU A 365 10.41 17.83 14.13
N PRO A 366 11.44 17.51 13.32
CA PRO A 366 11.57 16.18 12.68
C PRO A 366 11.70 14.96 13.61
N GLU A 367 11.79 15.17 14.92
CA GLU A 367 11.68 14.10 15.91
C GLU A 367 10.23 13.58 16.04
N ALA A 368 9.23 14.41 15.73
CA ALA A 368 7.83 14.04 15.60
C ALA A 368 7.58 13.40 14.23
N ARG A 369 7.15 12.15 14.25
CA ARG A 369 6.94 11.32 13.06
C ARG A 369 6.10 10.10 13.40
N GLY A 370 5.55 9.45 12.38
CA GLY A 370 4.80 8.21 12.56
C GLY A 370 4.37 7.58 11.25
N PRO A 371 3.68 6.44 11.30
CA PRO A 371 3.26 5.74 10.10
C PRO A 371 2.06 6.43 9.45
N PHE A 372 1.90 6.22 8.14
CA PHE A 372 0.65 6.48 7.43
C PHE A 372 0.28 5.32 6.51
N ILE A 373 -1.00 5.25 6.14
CA ILE A 373 -1.52 4.39 5.08
C ILE A 373 -2.63 5.12 4.33
N PHE A 374 -2.59 5.11 3.00
CA PHE A 374 -3.68 5.57 2.15
C PHE A 374 -4.00 4.52 1.08
N TRP A 375 -5.24 4.52 0.61
CA TRP A 375 -5.65 3.75 -0.56
C TRP A 375 -6.51 4.60 -1.48
N ASP A 376 -6.49 4.17 -2.73
CA ASP A 376 -7.19 4.80 -3.83
C ASP A 376 -8.69 4.45 -3.77
N VAL A 377 -9.55 5.46 -3.90
CA VAL A 377 -11.02 5.36 -3.78
C VAL A 377 -11.74 5.63 -5.08
#